data_AF-A0A199V1R9-F1
#
_entry.id   AF-A0A199V1R9-F1
#
_cell.length_a   1.000
_cell.length_b   1.000
_cell.length_c   1.000
_cell.angle_alpha   90.00
_cell.angle_beta   90.00
_cell.angle_gamma   90.00
#
_symmetry.space_group_name_H-M   'P 1'
#
loop_
_entity.id
_entity.type
_entity.pdbx_description
1 polymer ?
#
loop_
_entity_poly.entity_id
_entity_poly.type
_entity_poly.pdbx_seq_one_letter_code
_entity_poly.pdbx_strand_id
1 'polypeptide(L)'
;MATSSSSSAGRSLLQTLKRFLKKPWEITGPCADPEYRSALPLATEYRRFCPATAPAKAIIPTSDPETVFDIKYYTRDRRRNRPPVRRTVLRKADVERIMAEKSFDEFPRVYLTATVEEDYNARGGGYQK
;
A
#
# COMPACT_ATOMS: atom_id res chain seq x y z
N MET A 1 52.04 -4.06 45.49
CA MET A 1 52.01 -4.77 44.19
C MET A 1 50.56 -5.19 43.95
N ALA A 2 49.74 -4.70 43.01
CA ALA A 2 49.84 -3.79 41.86
C ALA A 2 48.45 -3.06 41.75
N THR A 3 48.37 -1.74 41.79
CA THR A 3 48.15 -0.84 40.62
C THR A 3 47.24 -1.39 39.50
N SER A 4 45.95 -1.00 39.49
CA SER A 4 45.24 -0.36 38.36
C SER A 4 43.71 -0.62 38.36
N SER A 5 42.91 0.35 38.82
CA SER A 5 41.47 0.45 38.47
C SER A 5 41.06 1.85 38.00
N SER A 6 42.03 2.77 37.78
CA SER A 6 41.81 4.10 37.22
C SER A 6 41.43 4.09 35.73
N SER A 7 41.63 2.97 35.04
CA SER A 7 41.36 2.82 33.61
C SER A 7 39.87 2.62 33.26
N SER A 8 39.03 2.13 34.19
CA SER A 8 37.60 1.90 33.94
C SER A 8 36.75 3.16 34.12
N ALA A 9 37.03 3.95 35.16
CA ALA A 9 36.31 5.20 35.44
C ALA A 9 36.56 6.29 34.39
N GLY A 10 37.80 6.43 33.88
CA GLY A 10 38.14 7.36 32.81
C GLY A 10 37.54 7.01 31.45
N ARG A 11 37.37 5.72 31.13
CA ARG A 11 36.70 5.27 29.91
C ARG A 11 35.21 5.66 29.89
N SER A 12 34.55 5.58 31.04
CA SER A 12 33.14 6.01 31.22
C SER A 12 32.97 7.51 30.91
N LEU A 13 33.83 8.37 31.48
CA LEU A 13 33.80 9.83 31.25
C LEU A 13 34.11 10.23 29.80
N LEU A 14 35.09 9.58 29.18
CA LEU A 14 35.39 9.78 27.75
C LEU A 14 34.25 9.30 26.85
N GLN A 15 33.51 8.28 27.27
CA GLN A 15 32.37 7.75 26.54
C GLN A 15 31.14 8.67 26.63
N THR A 16 30.95 9.39 27.75
CA THR A 16 29.95 10.47 27.86
C THR A 16 30.33 11.69 27.02
N LEU A 17 31.60 12.10 27.00
CA LEU A 17 32.08 13.21 26.14
C LEU A 17 31.92 12.91 24.64
N LYS A 18 32.18 11.67 24.22
CA LYS A 18 31.95 11.22 22.83
C LYS A 18 30.49 11.30 22.38
N ARG A 19 29.51 11.41 23.29
CA ARG A 19 28.09 11.60 22.93
C ARG A 19 27.77 13.02 22.48
N PHE A 20 28.58 14.01 22.84
CA PHE A 20 28.40 15.41 22.44
C PHE A 20 29.03 15.73 21.07
N LEU A 21 29.90 14.85 20.57
CA LEU A 21 30.48 14.93 19.25
C LEU A 21 29.64 14.06 18.30
N LYS A 22 28.91 14.70 17.38
CA LYS A 22 28.20 13.98 16.31
C LYS A 22 29.17 13.11 15.54
N LYS A 23 28.73 11.93 15.12
CA LYS A 23 29.57 11.11 14.24
C LYS A 23 29.77 11.87 12.92
N PRO A 24 30.92 11.74 12.24
CA PRO A 24 31.21 12.53 11.04
C PRO A 24 30.14 12.43 9.94
N TRP A 25 29.45 11.29 9.84
CA TRP A 25 28.38 11.02 8.88
C TRP A 25 26.97 11.45 9.35
N GLU A 26 26.85 12.04 10.54
CA GLU A 26 25.59 12.59 11.10
C GLU A 26 25.52 14.13 10.96
N ILE A 27 26.44 14.72 10.19
CA ILE A 27 26.52 16.18 9.98
C ILE A 27 25.65 16.59 8.79
N THR A 28 25.67 15.84 7.69
CA THR A 28 24.89 16.09 6.47
C THR A 28 24.41 14.78 5.84
N GLY A 29 23.34 14.87 5.04
CA GLY A 29 22.76 13.73 4.34
C GLY A 29 21.65 13.03 5.13
N PRO A 30 21.16 11.87 4.65
CA PRO A 30 19.99 11.20 5.23
C PRO A 30 20.16 10.86 6.71
N CYS A 31 21.36 10.48 7.15
CA CYS A 31 21.64 10.14 8.54
C CYS A 31 21.61 11.33 9.51
N ALA A 32 21.51 12.57 9.01
CA ALA A 32 21.38 13.78 9.80
C ALA A 32 19.92 14.28 9.90
N ASP A 33 19.00 13.68 9.13
CA ASP A 33 17.59 14.05 9.10
C ASP A 33 16.86 13.49 10.34
N PRO A 34 16.06 14.29 11.09
CA PRO A 34 15.24 13.79 12.20
C PRO A 34 14.27 12.66 11.81
N GLU A 35 13.90 12.54 10.54
CA GLU A 35 12.98 11.51 10.05
C GLU A 35 13.67 10.17 9.76
N TYR A 36 15.00 10.15 9.72
CA TYR A 36 15.79 8.95 9.44
C TYR A 36 15.68 7.90 10.54
N ARG A 37 15.32 6.67 10.16
CA ARG A 37 15.29 5.50 11.04
C ARG A 37 16.25 4.42 10.54
N SER A 38 16.96 3.78 11.46
CA SER A 38 17.84 2.66 11.14
C SER A 38 17.05 1.44 10.68
N ALA A 39 17.56 0.74 9.67
CA ALA A 39 16.92 -0.46 9.10
C ALA A 39 17.01 -1.73 9.97
N LEU A 40 17.69 -1.67 11.12
CA LEU A 40 17.91 -2.82 12.00
C LEU A 40 16.87 -2.82 13.13
N PRO A 41 15.73 -3.51 12.99
CA PRO A 41 14.78 -3.64 14.08
C PRO A 41 15.38 -4.50 15.20
N LEU A 42 14.97 -4.23 16.45
CA LEU A 42 15.32 -5.10 17.55
C LEU A 42 14.51 -6.40 17.47
N ALA A 43 15.11 -7.51 17.93
CA ALA A 43 14.43 -8.80 17.99
C ALA A 43 13.19 -8.80 18.90
N THR A 44 13.11 -7.86 19.85
CA THR A 44 11.94 -7.64 20.72
C THR A 44 10.81 -6.87 20.04
N GLU A 45 11.13 -6.09 19.00
CA GLU A 45 10.19 -5.18 18.32
C GLU A 45 9.57 -5.86 17.09
N TYR A 46 10.40 -6.51 16.27
CA TYR A 46 9.95 -7.17 15.06
C TYR A 46 9.71 -8.67 15.30
N ARG A 47 8.52 -9.15 14.93
CA ARG A 47 8.15 -10.58 15.00
C ARG A 47 8.35 -11.18 16.40
N ARG A 48 7.89 -10.43 17.42
CA ARG A 48 7.87 -10.86 18.83
C ARG A 48 7.24 -12.24 19.02
N PHE A 49 6.21 -12.55 18.22
CA PHE A 49 5.60 -13.87 18.16
C PHE A 49 6.00 -14.57 16.86
N CYS A 50 6.33 -15.86 16.94
CA CYS A 50 6.54 -16.67 15.75
C CYS A 50 5.23 -16.74 14.94
N PRO A 51 5.27 -16.80 13.59
CA PRO A 51 4.06 -16.86 12.77
C PRO A 51 3.16 -18.07 13.08
N ALA A 52 3.76 -19.19 13.49
CA ALA A 52 3.04 -20.39 13.90
C ALA A 52 2.43 -20.27 15.33
N THR A 53 2.84 -19.28 16.11
CA THR A 53 2.42 -19.06 17.50
C THR A 53 1.77 -17.68 17.61
N ALA A 54 0.68 -17.48 16.86
CA ALA A 54 -0.07 -16.24 16.90
C ALA A 54 -0.67 -16.02 18.31
N PRO A 55 -0.68 -14.77 18.83
CA PRO A 55 -1.23 -14.48 20.15
C PRO A 55 -2.76 -14.61 20.23
N ALA A 56 -3.43 -14.65 19.08
CA ALA A 56 -4.88 -14.74 18.99
C ALA A 56 -5.31 -15.80 17.96
N LYS A 57 -6.45 -16.43 18.22
CA LYS A 57 -7.10 -17.31 17.25
C LYS A 57 -7.82 -16.48 16.19
N ALA A 58 -7.30 -16.49 14.97
CA ALA A 58 -7.96 -15.85 13.84
C ALA A 58 -9.25 -16.61 13.46
N ILE A 59 -10.36 -15.89 13.28
CA ILE A 59 -11.61 -16.41 12.71
C ILE A 59 -11.78 -15.72 11.36
N ILE A 60 -11.55 -16.46 10.28
CA ILE A 60 -11.62 -15.93 8.91
C ILE A 60 -13.04 -16.18 8.39
N PRO A 61 -13.85 -15.13 8.13
CA PRO A 61 -15.18 -15.30 7.59
C PRO A 61 -15.10 -15.84 6.15
N THR A 62 -15.89 -16.87 5.86
CA THR A 62 -15.94 -17.52 4.53
C THR A 62 -17.18 -17.15 3.72
N SER A 63 -18.21 -16.65 4.37
CA SER A 63 -19.49 -16.31 3.75
C SER A 63 -20.15 -15.16 4.50
N ASP A 64 -20.91 -14.35 3.78
CA ASP A 64 -21.69 -13.27 4.37
C ASP A 64 -22.83 -13.85 5.21
N PRO A 65 -23.16 -13.26 6.39
CA PRO A 65 -24.17 -13.80 7.31
C PRO A 65 -25.54 -14.06 6.67
N GLU A 66 -25.93 -13.22 5.71
CA GLU A 66 -27.20 -13.33 4.97
C GLU A 66 -27.29 -14.65 4.18
N THR A 67 -26.15 -15.19 3.73
CA THR A 67 -26.09 -16.38 2.87
C THR A 67 -25.78 -17.67 3.63
N VAL A 68 -25.58 -17.59 4.95
CA VAL A 68 -25.31 -18.77 5.78
C VAL A 68 -26.56 -19.62 5.95
N PHE A 69 -27.71 -18.98 6.18
CA PHE A 69 -29.00 -19.67 6.36
C PHE A 69 -29.87 -19.62 5.10
N ASP A 70 -29.87 -18.52 4.34
CA ASP A 70 -30.53 -18.47 3.03
C ASP A 70 -29.58 -18.97 1.93
N ILE A 71 -29.55 -20.29 1.75
CA ILE A 71 -28.60 -20.97 0.87
C ILE A 71 -29.06 -21.06 -0.60
N LYS A 72 -30.07 -20.30 -1.02
CA LYS A 72 -30.58 -20.33 -2.39
C LYS A 72 -29.48 -19.95 -3.37
N TYR A 73 -29.04 -20.92 -4.16
CA TYR A 73 -27.90 -20.71 -5.06
C TYR A 73 -28.27 -19.96 -6.35
N TYR A 74 -29.45 -20.20 -6.93
CA TYR A 74 -29.82 -19.65 -8.24
C TYR A 74 -29.94 -18.11 -8.24
N THR A 75 -30.29 -17.50 -7.11
CA THR A 75 -30.31 -16.04 -6.93
C THR A 75 -28.90 -15.46 -6.85
N ARG A 76 -27.94 -16.22 -6.29
CA ARG A 76 -26.54 -15.83 -6.11
C ARG A 76 -25.65 -16.15 -7.30
N ASP A 77 -26.04 -17.08 -8.17
CA ASP A 77 -25.23 -17.57 -9.29
C ASP A 77 -25.01 -16.47 -10.34
N ARG A 78 -23.93 -15.69 -10.18
CA ARG A 78 -23.50 -14.68 -11.15
C ARG A 78 -22.89 -15.26 -12.43
N ARG A 79 -22.48 -16.53 -12.42
CA ARG A 79 -21.81 -17.16 -13.57
C ARG A 79 -22.81 -17.52 -14.66
N ARG A 80 -23.96 -18.07 -14.26
CA ARG A 80 -25.01 -18.51 -15.20
C ARG A 80 -26.11 -17.47 -15.39
N ASN A 81 -26.34 -16.59 -14.42
CA ASN A 81 -27.30 -15.49 -14.53
C ASN A 81 -26.73 -14.34 -15.39
N ARG A 82 -26.44 -14.66 -16.65
CA ARG A 82 -26.04 -13.70 -17.68
C ARG A 82 -27.09 -13.68 -18.79
N PRO A 83 -27.34 -12.51 -19.40
CA PRO A 83 -28.23 -12.45 -20.54
C PRO A 83 -27.72 -13.38 -21.66
N PRO A 84 -28.61 -14.08 -22.38
CA PRO A 84 -28.23 -14.94 -23.49
C PRO A 84 -27.62 -14.10 -24.63
N VAL A 85 -26.71 -14.71 -25.39
CA VAL A 85 -26.09 -14.06 -26.55
C VAL A 85 -27.16 -13.86 -27.63
N ARG A 86 -27.44 -12.60 -27.98
CA ARG A 86 -28.34 -12.23 -29.09
C ARG A 86 -27.52 -12.02 -30.35
N ARG A 87 -27.85 -12.76 -31.42
CA ARG A 87 -27.22 -12.62 -32.75
C ARG A 87 -28.25 -12.11 -33.74
N THR A 88 -27.96 -11.01 -34.41
CA THR A 88 -28.79 -10.42 -35.47
C THR A 88 -27.95 -10.30 -36.73
N VAL A 89 -28.55 -10.59 -37.90
CA VAL A 89 -27.89 -10.47 -39.20
C VAL A 89 -28.33 -9.14 -39.81
N LEU A 90 -27.38 -8.26 -40.11
CA LEU A 90 -27.64 -7.00 -40.80
C LEU A 90 -27.42 -7.18 -42.29
N ARG A 91 -28.41 -6.81 -43.11
CA ARG A 91 -28.28 -6.78 -44.57
C ARG A 91 -27.97 -5.37 -45.04
N LYS A 92 -27.60 -5.22 -46.32
CA LYS A 92 -27.29 -3.93 -46.95
C LYS A 92 -28.36 -2.86 -46.68
N ALA A 93 -29.63 -3.22 -46.87
CA ALA A 93 -30.76 -2.31 -46.63
C ALA A 93 -30.86 -1.80 -45.18
N ASP A 94 -30.52 -2.64 -44.19
CA ASP A 94 -30.53 -2.23 -42.78
C ASP A 94 -29.42 -1.22 -42.49
N VAL A 95 -28.24 -1.42 -43.09
CA VAL A 95 -27.08 -0.54 -42.91
C VAL A 95 -27.32 0.81 -43.57
N GLU A 96 -27.87 0.84 -44.79
CA GLU A 96 -28.20 2.08 -45.50
C GLU A 96 -29.21 2.93 -44.71
N ARG A 97 -30.22 2.29 -44.11
CA ARG A 97 -31.17 2.97 -43.22
C ARG A 97 -30.48 3.56 -41.99
N ILE A 98 -29.65 2.79 -41.29
CA ILE A 98 -28.91 3.26 -40.10
C ILE A 98 -28.00 4.45 -40.44
N MET A 99 -27.37 4.43 -41.62
CA MET A 99 -26.52 5.53 -42.08
C MET A 99 -27.32 6.78 -42.40
N ALA A 100 -28.51 6.64 -42.99
CA ALA A 100 -29.40 7.78 -43.27
C ALA A 100 -29.98 8.41 -41.99
N GLU A 101 -30.20 7.61 -40.93
CA GLU A 101 -30.74 8.06 -39.65
C GLU A 101 -29.68 8.68 -38.70
N LYS A 102 -28.39 8.37 -38.88
CA LYS A 102 -27.34 8.73 -37.92
C LYS A 102 -26.78 10.14 -38.14
N SER A 103 -26.90 11.02 -37.13
CA SER A 103 -26.14 12.27 -37.03
C SER A 103 -24.85 12.08 -36.20
N PHE A 104 -23.84 12.92 -36.43
CA PHE A 104 -22.52 12.86 -35.79
C PHE A 104 -22.32 14.03 -34.82
N ASP A 105 -23.08 14.03 -33.72
CA ASP A 105 -23.02 15.10 -32.73
C ASP A 105 -22.16 14.72 -31.49
N GLU A 106 -21.98 13.42 -31.22
CA GLU A 106 -21.23 12.92 -30.06
C GLU A 106 -20.09 11.98 -30.48
N PHE A 107 -18.87 12.30 -30.03
CA PHE A 107 -17.65 11.50 -30.26
C PHE A 107 -17.25 10.76 -28.98
N PRO A 108 -16.56 9.60 -29.09
CA PRO A 108 -15.99 8.92 -27.93
C PRO A 108 -15.14 9.88 -27.11
N ARG A 109 -15.37 9.90 -25.80
CA ARG A 109 -14.62 10.78 -24.90
C ARG A 109 -13.15 10.37 -24.90
N VAL A 110 -12.27 11.36 -25.10
CA VAL A 110 -10.83 11.15 -25.00
C VAL A 110 -10.45 10.96 -23.53
N TYR A 111 -9.61 9.96 -23.24
CA TYR A 111 -8.97 9.84 -21.93
C TYR A 111 -7.87 10.90 -21.82
N LEU A 112 -8.24 12.10 -21.38
CA LEU A 112 -7.31 13.20 -21.14
C LEU A 112 -6.59 12.96 -19.81
N THR A 113 -5.28 12.76 -19.86
CA THR A 113 -4.44 12.78 -18.67
C THR A 113 -4.24 14.21 -18.22
N ALA A 114 -4.40 14.49 -16.93
CA ALA A 114 -4.10 15.81 -16.37
C ALA A 114 -2.61 16.14 -16.56
N THR A 115 -2.29 17.42 -16.80
CA THR A 115 -0.93 17.93 -16.64
C THR A 115 -0.58 17.86 -15.16
N VAL A 116 0.41 17.05 -14.81
CA VAL A 116 0.85 16.84 -13.42
C VAL A 116 2.00 17.81 -13.15
N GLU A 117 1.88 18.59 -12.08
CA GLU A 117 3.00 19.29 -11.47
C GLU A 117 3.54 18.39 -10.36
N GLU A 118 4.80 17.98 -10.49
CA GLU A 118 5.45 17.12 -9.50
C GLU A 118 5.86 17.98 -8.30
N ASP A 119 5.21 17.75 -7.16
CA ASP A 119 5.61 18.32 -5.88
C ASP A 119 5.94 17.18 -4.92
N TYR A 120 7.14 17.26 -4.33
CA TYR A 120 7.75 16.23 -3.50
C TYR A 120 6.93 15.95 -2.22
N ASN A 121 6.35 16.97 -1.57
CA ASN A 121 5.69 16.84 -0.27
C ASN A 121 4.24 17.39 -0.24
N ALA A 122 3.63 17.73 -1.38
CA ALA A 122 2.32 18.39 -1.46
C ALA A 122 1.18 17.69 -0.70
N ARG A 123 1.15 16.35 -0.74
CA ARG A 123 0.02 15.58 -0.17
C ARG A 123 0.33 15.14 1.25
N GLY A 124 -0.40 15.68 2.21
CA GLY A 124 -0.24 15.33 3.63
C GLY A 124 1.12 15.73 4.23
N GLY A 125 1.86 16.62 3.57
CA GLY A 125 3.22 16.99 3.99
C GLY A 125 4.26 15.88 3.78
N GLY A 126 4.04 14.98 2.82
CA GLY A 126 4.91 13.82 2.56
C GLY A 126 4.55 12.57 3.39
N TYR A 127 3.57 12.67 4.31
CA TYR A 127 3.13 11.57 5.17
C TYR A 127 1.66 11.22 4.94
N GLN A 128 1.39 9.96 4.60
CA GLN A 128 0.03 9.42 4.49
C GLN A 128 -0.26 8.49 5.68
N LYS A 129 -1.37 8.75 6.38
CA LYS A 129 -1.88 7.89 7.46
C LYS A 129 -2.52 6.62 6.92
#